data_AF-A0AAJ2D9L9-F1
#
_entry.id   AF-A0AAJ2D9L9-F1
#
_cell.length_a   1.000
_cell.length_b   1.000
_cell.length_c   1.000
_cell.angle_alpha   90.00
_cell.angle_beta   90.00
_cell.angle_gamma   90.00
#
_symmetry.space_group_name_H-M   'P 1'
#
loop_
_entity.id
_entity.type
_entity.pdbx_description
1 polymer ?
#
loop_
_entity_poly.entity_id
_entity_poly.type
_entity_poly.pdbx_seq_one_letter_code
_entity_poly.pdbx_strand_id
1 'polypeptide(L)'
;MAVVKIEWNWLHWNTSQTWKKDILPELLSRGVKEQNLKRCVYVIRLNGLFAIEYPRGISPTVYIGEGNFEQRITQHKNWLMDLADLQGDYQFLIGYCFPRAKNASKVYSEFEAMLIHEFRDIYGAAPLRNKQMEFQKSKHVFEPTREIRSAIMIGQGVCFHWAVKPMKSSSMYDVYQKTKEQTAS
;
A
#
# COMPACT_ATOMS: atom_id res chain seq x y z
N MET A 1 4.23 -6.80 -25.53
CA MET A 1 3.94 -6.18 -24.20
C MET A 1 5.17 -5.40 -23.79
N ALA A 2 5.02 -4.17 -23.30
CA ALA A 2 6.16 -3.39 -22.82
C ALA A 2 6.50 -3.79 -21.37
N VAL A 3 7.79 -3.92 -21.08
CA VAL A 3 8.29 -4.16 -19.72
C VAL A 3 8.38 -2.82 -18.99
N VAL A 4 7.76 -2.74 -17.82
CA VAL A 4 7.78 -1.57 -16.93
C VAL A 4 8.65 -1.90 -15.73
N LYS A 5 9.72 -1.11 -15.55
CA LYS A 5 10.60 -1.24 -14.40
C LYS A 5 9.97 -0.56 -13.18
N ILE A 6 9.91 -1.30 -12.09
CA ILE A 6 9.36 -0.90 -10.80
C ILE A 6 10.50 -0.72 -9.81
N GLU A 7 10.45 0.41 -9.12
CA GLU A 7 11.38 0.75 -8.05
C GLU A 7 10.59 1.49 -6.97
N TRP A 8 10.70 1.00 -5.73
CA TRP A 8 10.01 1.59 -4.59
C TRP A 8 10.91 2.54 -3.83
N ASN A 9 10.35 3.69 -3.49
CA ASN A 9 10.91 4.59 -2.51
C ASN A 9 10.02 4.57 -1.27
N TRP A 10 10.60 4.79 -0.10
CA TRP A 10 9.92 4.60 1.18
C TRP A 10 9.95 5.87 2.01
N LEU A 11 8.77 6.37 2.39
CA LEU A 11 8.58 7.52 3.25
C LEU A 11 8.12 7.06 4.63
N HIS A 12 8.83 7.50 5.66
CA HIS A 12 8.37 7.36 7.04
C HIS A 12 7.38 8.46 7.34
N TRP A 13 6.19 8.09 7.79
CA TRP A 13 5.08 9.03 7.90
C TRP A 13 4.29 8.84 9.20
N ASN A 14 3.93 9.92 9.87
CA ASN A 14 2.93 9.94 10.94
C ASN A 14 1.84 10.97 10.69
N THR A 15 0.76 10.87 11.45
CA THR A 15 -0.45 11.70 11.27
C THR A 15 -0.21 13.19 11.56
N SER A 16 0.81 13.52 12.36
CA SER A 16 1.18 14.90 12.69
C SER A 16 1.90 15.64 11.55
N GLN A 17 2.59 14.91 10.66
CA GLN A 17 3.30 15.50 9.51
C GLN A 17 2.34 16.07 8.47
N THR A 18 2.68 17.22 7.91
CA THR A 18 1.91 17.94 6.90
C THR A 18 2.61 17.94 5.55
N TRP A 19 1.83 18.08 4.48
CA TRP A 19 2.37 18.01 3.11
C TRP A 19 3.44 19.06 2.85
N LYS A 20 3.13 20.34 3.06
CA LYS A 20 4.02 21.45 2.69
C LYS A 20 5.26 21.57 3.55
N LYS A 21 5.14 21.29 4.85
CA LYS A 21 6.21 21.51 5.83
C LYS A 21 7.16 20.32 5.93
N ASP A 22 6.62 19.10 5.85
CA ASP A 22 7.36 17.90 6.21
C ASP A 22 7.56 16.97 4.99
N ILE A 23 6.47 16.59 4.33
CA ILE A 23 6.49 15.53 3.30
C ILE A 23 7.13 16.01 1.99
N LEU A 24 6.66 17.15 1.43
CA LEU A 24 7.14 17.64 0.15
C LEU A 24 8.64 17.98 0.17
N PRO A 25 9.16 18.72 1.18
CA PRO A 25 10.59 18.97 1.28
C PRO A 25 11.43 17.69 1.36
N GLU A 26 10.97 16.69 2.11
CA GLU A 26 11.64 15.39 2.20
C GLU A 26 11.70 14.68 0.84
N LEU A 27 10.58 14.62 0.11
CA LEU A 27 10.52 14.02 -1.22
C LEU A 27 11.43 14.75 -2.22
N LEU A 28 11.42 16.09 -2.20
CA LEU A 28 12.27 16.92 -3.06
C LEU A 28 13.76 16.70 -2.76
N SER A 29 14.13 16.60 -1.48
CA SER A 29 15.52 16.35 -1.06
C SER A 29 16.05 15.00 -1.57
N ARG A 30 15.15 14.04 -1.79
CA ARG A 30 15.44 12.71 -2.35
C ARG A 30 15.41 12.68 -3.88
N GLY A 31 15.30 13.85 -4.53
CA GLY A 31 15.28 13.98 -5.99
C GLY A 31 13.95 13.64 -6.65
N VAL A 32 12.87 13.49 -5.88
CA VAL A 32 11.53 13.26 -6.45
C VAL A 32 11.03 14.54 -7.09
N LYS A 33 10.71 14.49 -8.39
CA LYS A 33 10.16 15.65 -9.10
C LYS A 33 8.67 15.81 -8.78
N GLU A 34 8.21 17.02 -8.50
CA GLU A 34 6.80 17.31 -8.17
C GLU A 34 5.83 16.80 -9.24
N GLN A 35 6.20 16.89 -10.51
CA GLN A 35 5.40 16.38 -11.63
C GLN A 35 5.09 14.88 -11.51
N ASN A 36 5.98 14.11 -10.88
CA ASN A 36 5.78 12.68 -10.65
C ASN A 36 4.72 12.46 -9.55
N LEU A 37 4.61 13.35 -8.57
CA LEU A 37 3.66 13.26 -7.46
C LEU A 37 2.20 13.45 -7.91
N LYS A 38 1.97 14.02 -9.10
CA LYS A 38 0.65 14.13 -9.70
C LYS A 38 0.00 12.77 -9.95
N ARG A 39 0.81 11.72 -10.15
CA ARG A 39 0.32 10.35 -10.30
C ARG A 39 1.38 9.33 -9.87
N CYS A 40 1.07 8.57 -8.85
CA CYS A 40 1.90 7.50 -8.32
C CYS A 40 1.06 6.28 -7.96
N VAL A 41 1.72 5.14 -7.79
CA VAL A 41 1.15 4.00 -7.05
C VAL A 41 1.85 3.94 -5.71
N TYR A 42 1.09 3.72 -4.65
CA TYR A 42 1.60 3.69 -3.29
C TYR A 42 1.00 2.56 -2.47
N VAL A 43 1.75 2.15 -1.45
CA VAL A 43 1.40 1.14 -0.47
C VAL A 43 1.59 1.72 0.91
N ILE A 44 0.58 1.60 1.78
CA ILE A 44 0.65 2.04 3.17
C ILE A 44 0.83 0.81 4.05
N ARG A 45 1.87 0.84 4.87
CA ARG A 45 2.24 -0.24 5.78
C ARG A 45 2.30 0.25 7.22
N LEU A 46 1.97 -0.65 8.13
CA LEU A 46 2.34 -0.54 9.53
C LEU A 46 3.87 -0.68 9.66
N ASN A 47 4.45 0.09 10.58
CA ASN A 47 5.89 0.07 10.85
C ASN A 47 6.14 0.18 12.37
N GLY A 48 5.50 -0.74 13.10
CA GLY A 48 5.59 -0.87 14.55
C GLY A 48 5.59 -2.34 14.98
N LEU A 49 5.09 -2.63 16.18
CA LEU A 49 5.17 -3.96 16.78
C LEU A 49 4.11 -4.96 16.30
N PHE A 50 3.11 -4.53 15.52
CA PHE A 50 2.06 -5.43 15.04
C PHE A 50 1.88 -5.38 13.53
N ALA A 51 1.42 -6.51 12.99
CA ALA A 51 0.95 -6.67 11.62
C ALA A 51 -0.51 -7.13 11.62
N ILE A 52 -1.15 -7.12 10.45
CA ILE A 52 -2.51 -7.63 10.30
C ILE A 52 -2.49 -9.12 9.95
N GLU A 53 -3.33 -9.89 10.64
CA GLU A 53 -3.61 -11.29 10.33
C GLU A 53 -4.60 -11.36 9.15
N TYR A 54 -4.13 -11.90 8.02
CA TYR A 54 -4.92 -12.25 6.85
C TYR A 54 -5.13 -13.77 6.77
N PRO A 55 -6.07 -14.28 5.95
CA PRO A 55 -6.39 -15.71 5.91
C PRO A 55 -5.20 -16.66 5.70
N ARG A 56 -4.22 -16.28 4.86
CA ARG A 56 -3.08 -17.13 4.51
C ARG A 56 -1.76 -16.69 5.18
N GLY A 57 -1.77 -15.66 6.02
CA GLY A 57 -0.56 -15.18 6.68
C GLY A 57 -0.67 -13.77 7.24
N ILE A 58 0.47 -13.23 7.67
CA ILE A 58 0.55 -11.89 8.27
C ILE A 58 1.16 -10.89 7.28
N SER A 59 0.62 -9.67 7.23
CA SER A 59 1.21 -8.58 6.45
C SER A 59 1.02 -7.23 7.13
N PRO A 60 2.01 -6.32 7.06
CA PRO A 60 1.86 -4.96 7.54
C PRO A 60 1.10 -4.06 6.55
N THR A 61 0.86 -4.50 5.33
CA THR A 61 0.23 -3.69 4.29
C THR A 61 -1.26 -3.53 4.57
N VAL A 62 -1.71 -2.30 4.78
CA VAL A 62 -3.10 -1.99 5.10
C VAL A 62 -3.87 -1.38 3.92
N TYR A 63 -3.15 -0.82 2.95
CA TYR A 63 -3.76 -0.19 1.78
C TYR A 63 -2.81 -0.12 0.59
N ILE A 64 -3.36 -0.29 -0.62
CA ILE A 64 -2.68 -0.09 -1.90
C ILE A 64 -3.55 0.87 -2.73
N GLY A 65 -2.95 1.88 -3.36
CA GLY A 65 -3.71 2.87 -4.12
C GLY A 65 -2.93 3.52 -5.26
N GLU A 66 -3.66 4.14 -6.20
CA GLU A 66 -3.08 5.06 -7.20
C GLU A 66 -3.66 6.49 -7.12
N GLY A 67 -2.90 7.46 -7.64
CA GLY A 67 -3.35 8.82 -7.88
C GLY A 67 -2.37 9.91 -7.47
N ASN A 68 -2.90 11.12 -7.26
CA ASN A 68 -2.12 12.27 -6.79
C ASN A 68 -1.70 12.06 -5.32
N PHE A 69 -0.39 12.04 -5.07
CA PHE A 69 0.15 11.64 -3.77
C PHE A 69 -0.25 12.58 -2.63
N GLU A 70 -0.25 13.90 -2.86
CA GLU A 70 -0.66 14.91 -1.88
C GLU A 70 -2.09 14.69 -1.41
N GLN A 71 -3.00 14.60 -2.38
CA GLN A 71 -4.42 14.44 -2.11
C GLN A 71 -4.69 13.12 -1.40
N ARG A 72 -4.04 12.04 -1.83
CA ARG A 72 -4.24 10.70 -1.26
C ARG A 72 -3.74 10.60 0.17
N ILE A 73 -2.52 11.02 0.48
CA ILE A 73 -2.01 10.99 1.86
C ILE A 73 -2.90 11.82 2.78
N THR A 74 -3.32 13.01 2.33
CA THR A 74 -4.21 13.88 3.11
C THR A 74 -5.55 13.21 3.39
N GLN A 75 -6.15 12.55 2.39
CA GLN A 75 -7.41 11.82 2.55
C GLN A 75 -7.27 10.60 3.48
N HIS A 76 -6.13 9.92 3.45
CA HIS A 76 -5.93 8.72 4.26
C HIS A 76 -5.71 9.02 5.74
N LYS A 77 -5.29 10.23 6.11
CA LYS A 77 -5.14 10.64 7.52
C LYS A 77 -6.32 10.25 8.38
N ASN A 78 -7.54 10.51 7.91
CA ASN A 78 -8.75 10.32 8.71
C ASN A 78 -8.91 8.89 9.23
N TRP A 79 -8.71 7.88 8.39
CA TRP A 79 -8.84 6.48 8.81
C TRP A 79 -7.53 5.90 9.36
N LEU A 80 -6.39 6.51 9.03
CA LEU A 80 -5.11 6.13 9.61
C LEU A 80 -5.03 6.54 11.09
N MET A 81 -5.74 7.58 11.52
CA MET A 81 -5.89 7.92 12.95
C MET A 81 -6.44 6.73 13.76
N ASP A 82 -7.45 6.01 13.24
CA ASP A 82 -8.00 4.81 13.89
C ASP A 82 -6.93 3.73 14.15
N LEU A 83 -5.90 3.65 13.30
CA LEU A 83 -4.78 2.72 13.46
C LEU A 83 -3.63 3.33 14.25
N ALA A 84 -3.44 4.65 14.19
CA ALA A 84 -2.39 5.35 14.90
C ALA A 84 -2.56 5.18 16.41
N ASP A 85 -3.80 5.22 16.91
CA ASP A 85 -4.09 4.96 18.32
C ASP A 85 -3.64 3.55 18.77
N LEU A 86 -3.68 2.57 17.86
CA LEU A 86 -3.17 1.21 18.10
C LEU A 86 -1.65 1.11 17.95
N GLN A 87 -1.06 1.92 17.06
CA GLN A 87 0.38 1.97 16.81
C GLN A 87 1.14 2.84 17.82
N GLY A 88 0.47 3.69 18.60
CA GLY A 88 1.13 4.65 19.48
C GLY A 88 2.07 5.58 18.70
N ASP A 89 3.31 5.72 19.17
CA ASP A 89 4.32 6.60 18.56
C ASP A 89 4.95 6.05 17.28
N TYR A 90 4.60 4.82 16.88
CA TYR A 90 5.19 4.20 15.68
C TYR A 90 4.64 4.85 14.39
N GLN A 91 5.55 5.22 13.50
CA GLN A 91 5.22 5.75 12.18
C GLN A 91 4.62 4.68 11.27
N PHE A 92 3.87 5.10 10.25
CA PHE A 92 3.57 4.29 9.08
C PHE A 92 4.74 4.35 8.09
N LEU A 93 4.82 3.33 7.23
CA LEU A 93 5.76 3.30 6.12
C LEU A 93 4.98 3.36 4.81
N ILE A 94 5.19 4.41 4.03
CA ILE A 94 4.53 4.64 2.75
C ILE A 94 5.51 4.34 1.63
N GLY A 95 5.30 3.22 0.93
CA GLY A 95 6.00 2.91 -0.31
C GLY A 95 5.37 3.65 -1.45
N TYR A 96 6.15 4.30 -2.31
CA TYR A 96 5.66 4.95 -3.52
C TYR A 96 6.55 4.65 -4.72
N CYS A 97 5.94 4.49 -5.88
CA CYS A 97 6.63 4.31 -7.15
C CYS A 97 5.91 5.01 -8.31
N PHE A 98 6.62 5.15 -9.43
CA PHE A 98 6.16 5.86 -10.62
C PHE A 98 6.26 4.95 -11.85
N PRO A 99 5.36 3.96 -12.02
CA PRO A 99 5.40 3.06 -13.17
C PRO A 99 5.23 3.85 -14.47
N ARG A 100 6.18 3.72 -15.39
CA ARG A 100 6.19 4.48 -16.65
C ARG A 100 6.37 3.57 -17.85
N ALA A 101 5.50 3.74 -18.84
CA ALA A 101 5.64 3.19 -20.17
C ALA A 101 5.24 4.23 -21.22
N LYS A 102 5.86 4.17 -22.39
CA LYS A 102 5.55 5.07 -23.52
C LYS A 102 4.11 4.81 -24.00
N ASN A 103 3.33 5.88 -24.15
CA ASN A 103 1.94 5.86 -24.61
C ASN A 103 0.99 4.98 -23.76
N ALA A 104 1.27 4.82 -22.46
CA ALA A 104 0.53 3.94 -21.58
C ALA A 104 -0.20 4.70 -20.47
N SER A 105 -1.33 5.34 -20.79
CA SER A 105 -2.13 6.12 -19.83
C SER A 105 -2.73 5.29 -18.68
N LYS A 106 -2.87 3.97 -18.86
CA LYS A 106 -3.44 3.04 -17.87
C LYS A 106 -2.40 2.31 -17.03
N VAL A 107 -1.10 2.58 -17.22
CA VAL A 107 -0.03 1.79 -16.57
C VAL A 107 -0.11 1.81 -15.05
N TYR A 108 -0.53 2.93 -14.44
CA TYR A 108 -0.65 3.07 -12.99
C TYR A 108 -1.81 2.24 -12.42
N SER A 109 -2.99 2.32 -13.03
CA SER A 109 -4.15 1.52 -12.60
C SER A 109 -3.96 0.03 -12.87
N GLU A 110 -3.30 -0.34 -13.97
CA GLU A 110 -2.91 -1.72 -14.22
C GLU A 110 -1.93 -2.25 -13.16
N PHE A 111 -0.97 -1.43 -12.72
CA PHE A 111 -0.01 -1.80 -11.69
C PHE A 111 -0.66 -1.93 -10.31
N GLU A 112 -1.53 -0.98 -9.94
CA GLU A 112 -2.32 -1.04 -8.70
C GLU A 112 -3.17 -2.31 -8.65
N ALA A 113 -3.93 -2.60 -9.71
CA ALA A 113 -4.76 -3.79 -9.78
C ALA A 113 -3.91 -5.06 -9.64
N MET A 114 -2.78 -5.13 -10.35
CA MET A 114 -1.84 -6.25 -10.25
C MET A 114 -1.31 -6.43 -8.83
N LEU A 115 -0.92 -5.35 -8.14
CA LEU A 115 -0.46 -5.41 -6.74
C LEU A 115 -1.54 -5.92 -5.78
N ILE A 116 -2.79 -5.49 -5.95
CA ILE A 116 -3.91 -5.95 -5.12
C ILE A 116 -4.16 -7.45 -5.33
N HIS A 117 -4.07 -7.93 -6.58
CA HIS A 117 -4.20 -9.36 -6.89
C HIS A 117 -3.02 -10.16 -6.34
N GLU A 118 -1.78 -9.71 -6.54
CA GLU A 118 -0.60 -10.38 -5.97
C GLU A 118 -0.68 -10.45 -4.44
N PHE A 119 -1.14 -9.37 -3.79
CA PHE A 119 -1.39 -9.36 -2.35
C PHE A 119 -2.42 -10.42 -1.95
N ARG A 120 -3.54 -10.49 -2.66
CA ARG A 120 -4.59 -11.48 -2.41
C ARG A 120 -4.10 -12.90 -2.62
N ASP A 121 -3.35 -13.17 -3.69
CA ASP A 121 -2.84 -14.50 -3.98
C ASP A 121 -1.91 -15.00 -2.85
N ILE A 122 -1.13 -14.08 -2.26
CA ILE A 122 -0.26 -14.38 -1.12
C ILE A 122 -1.05 -14.52 0.19
N TYR A 123 -1.97 -13.60 0.50
CA TYR A 123 -2.56 -13.47 1.84
C TYR A 123 -4.03 -13.91 1.95
N GLY A 124 -4.69 -14.24 0.85
CA GLY A 124 -6.08 -14.75 0.78
C GLY A 124 -7.17 -13.69 0.95
N ALA A 125 -6.82 -12.41 0.96
CA ALA A 125 -7.75 -11.28 1.02
C ALA A 125 -7.11 -10.01 0.45
N ALA A 126 -7.90 -8.97 0.19
CA ALA A 126 -7.35 -7.66 -0.16
C ALA A 126 -6.76 -6.96 1.09
N PRO A 127 -5.91 -5.93 0.93
CA PRO A 127 -5.45 -5.12 2.06
C PRO A 127 -6.63 -4.52 2.83
N LEU A 128 -6.39 -4.21 4.11
CA LEU A 128 -7.43 -3.94 5.11
C LEU A 128 -8.47 -2.87 4.69
N ARG A 129 -8.05 -1.87 3.91
CA ARG A 129 -8.92 -0.78 3.43
C ARG A 129 -9.26 -0.82 1.93
N ASN A 130 -8.78 -1.81 1.18
CA ASN A 130 -9.12 -1.96 -0.23
C ASN A 130 -10.52 -2.60 -0.37
N LYS A 131 -11.53 -1.80 -0.72
CA LYS A 131 -12.94 -2.21 -0.78
C LYS A 131 -13.35 -3.02 -2.02
N GLN A 132 -12.57 -2.90 -3.08
CA GLN A 132 -12.88 -3.43 -4.41
C GLN A 132 -11.63 -4.10 -5.00
N MET A 133 -11.86 -5.19 -5.72
CA MET A 133 -10.85 -5.88 -6.51
C MET A 133 -11.28 -5.77 -7.97
N GLU A 134 -10.91 -4.66 -8.62
CA GLU A 134 -11.16 -4.54 -10.05
C GLU A 134 -10.22 -5.47 -10.82
N PHE A 135 -10.79 -6.28 -11.71
CA PHE A 135 -9.99 -7.10 -12.61
C PHE A 135 -9.67 -6.29 -13.86
N GLN A 136 -8.47 -5.71 -13.90
CA GLN A 136 -7.99 -5.04 -15.09
C GLN A 136 -7.05 -5.97 -15.86
N LYS A 137 -7.42 -6.37 -17.09
CA LYS A 137 -6.48 -7.05 -17.99
C LYS A 137 -5.31 -6.11 -18.25
N SER A 138 -4.12 -6.47 -17.76
CA SER A 138 -2.91 -5.68 -18.00
C SER A 138 -2.33 -5.98 -19.38
N LYS A 139 -1.83 -4.93 -20.04
CA LYS A 139 -1.07 -5.02 -21.30
C LYS A 139 0.44 -4.93 -21.10
N HIS A 140 0.86 -4.79 -19.84
CA HIS A 140 2.25 -4.55 -19.44
C HIS A 140 2.77 -5.72 -18.61
N VAL A 141 4.09 -5.93 -18.66
CA VAL A 141 4.78 -6.82 -17.72
C VAL A 141 5.53 -5.91 -16.75
N PHE A 142 5.34 -6.13 -15.46
CA PHE A 142 6.01 -5.36 -14.42
C PHE A 142 7.20 -6.16 -13.87
N GLU A 143 8.36 -5.51 -13.75
CA GLU A 143 9.58 -6.15 -13.30
C GLU A 143 10.41 -5.20 -12.41
N PRO A 144 11.25 -5.71 -11.51
CA PRO A 144 11.41 -7.13 -11.17
C PRO A 144 10.36 -7.59 -10.14
N THR A 145 9.94 -8.86 -10.22
CA THR A 145 8.96 -9.45 -9.27
C THR A 145 9.39 -9.32 -7.81
N ARG A 146 10.70 -9.37 -7.54
CA ARG A 146 11.25 -9.17 -6.18
C ARG A 146 10.89 -7.79 -5.62
N GLU A 147 11.02 -6.73 -6.42
CA GLU A 147 10.67 -5.37 -5.99
C GLU A 147 9.16 -5.18 -5.90
N ILE A 148 8.38 -5.82 -6.77
CA ILE A 148 6.92 -5.80 -6.65
C ILE A 148 6.49 -6.39 -5.30
N ARG A 149 7.04 -7.56 -4.96
CA ARG A 149 6.73 -8.26 -3.71
C ARG A 149 7.29 -7.58 -2.48
N SER A 150 8.44 -6.90 -2.56
CA SER A 150 9.05 -6.21 -1.41
C SER A 150 8.12 -5.13 -0.82
N ALA A 151 7.24 -4.55 -1.64
CA ALA A 151 6.28 -3.56 -1.18
C ALA A 151 5.11 -4.14 -0.37
N ILE A 152 4.72 -5.39 -0.63
CA ILE A 152 3.55 -6.03 -0.03
C ILE A 152 3.89 -7.11 1.00
N MET A 153 5.11 -7.64 0.96
CA MET A 153 5.61 -8.65 1.89
C MET A 153 6.35 -8.05 3.07
N ILE A 154 6.42 -8.81 4.16
CA ILE A 154 7.31 -8.50 5.28
C ILE A 154 8.75 -8.45 4.75
N GLY A 155 9.44 -7.33 5.02
CA GLY A 155 10.83 -7.14 4.60
C GLY A 155 11.77 -8.07 5.36
N GLN A 156 12.93 -8.38 4.77
CA GLN A 156 13.96 -9.13 5.47
C GLN A 156 14.44 -8.35 6.71
N GLY A 157 14.58 -9.04 7.85
CA GLY A 157 15.00 -8.44 9.12
C GLY A 157 13.90 -7.70 9.88
N VAL A 158 12.68 -7.58 9.34
CA VAL A 158 11.54 -6.98 10.04
C VAL A 158 10.80 -8.07 10.83
N CYS A 159 10.64 -7.87 12.13
CA CYS A 159 9.89 -8.77 13.00
C CYS A 159 8.73 -8.00 13.65
N PHE A 160 7.52 -8.49 13.45
CA PHE A 160 6.34 -8.03 14.18
C PHE A 160 6.13 -8.95 15.39
N HIS A 161 5.88 -8.38 16.55
CA HIS A 161 5.66 -9.13 17.78
C HIS A 161 4.23 -9.66 17.88
N TRP A 162 3.28 -8.94 17.28
CA TRP A 162 1.85 -9.25 17.35
C TRP A 162 1.21 -9.30 15.96
N ALA A 163 0.21 -10.16 15.81
CA ALA A 163 -0.70 -10.15 14.67
C ALA A 163 -2.10 -9.86 15.18
N VAL A 164 -2.79 -8.89 14.56
CA VAL A 164 -4.14 -8.49 14.96
C VAL A 164 -5.12 -8.59 13.80
N LYS A 165 -6.40 -8.77 14.10
CA LYS A 165 -7.47 -8.71 13.11
C LYS A 165 -8.58 -7.77 13.58
N PRO A 166 -9.27 -7.09 12.66
CA PRO A 166 -10.39 -6.22 13.04
C PRO A 166 -11.50 -7.05 13.70
N MET A 167 -12.04 -6.56 14.80
CA MET A 167 -13.27 -7.07 15.42
C MET A 167 -14.51 -6.52 14.72
N LYS A 168 -15.68 -7.13 14.91
CA LYS A 168 -16.97 -6.70 14.32
C LYS A 168 -17.31 -5.22 14.55
N SER A 169 -16.85 -4.65 15.67
CA SER A 169 -17.06 -3.24 16.02
C SER A 169 -16.15 -2.27 15.24
N SER A 170 -15.12 -2.76 14.56
CA SER A 170 -14.20 -1.93 13.79
C SER A 170 -14.82 -1.54 12.44
N SER A 171 -14.64 -0.28 12.04
CA SER A 171 -15.03 0.22 10.71
C SER A 171 -14.28 -0.46 9.55
N MET A 172 -13.29 -1.31 9.84
CA MET A 172 -12.50 -2.08 8.87
C MET A 172 -13.00 -3.52 8.72
N TYR A 173 -13.90 -3.99 9.60
CA TYR A 173 -14.34 -5.39 9.63
C TYR A 173 -15.04 -5.81 8.34
N ASP A 174 -15.99 -5.01 7.85
CA ASP A 174 -16.78 -5.37 6.67
C ASP A 174 -15.92 -5.52 5.42
N VAL A 175 -14.94 -4.64 5.25
CA VAL A 175 -13.97 -4.71 4.13
C VAL A 175 -13.10 -5.95 4.25
N TYR A 176 -12.62 -6.21 5.46
CA TYR A 176 -11.82 -7.38 5.78
C TYR A 176 -12.59 -8.69 5.55
N GLN A 177 -13.89 -8.76 5.84
CA GLN A 177 -14.69 -9.96 5.56
C GLN A 177 -15.07 -10.10 4.10
N LYS A 178 -15.45 -9.00 3.43
CA LYS A 178 -15.93 -9.02 2.05
C LYS A 178 -14.90 -9.55 1.06
N THR A 179 -13.63 -9.26 1.31
CA THR A 179 -12.53 -9.57 0.38
C THR A 179 -11.82 -10.87 0.70
N LYS A 180 -12.18 -11.53 1.81
CA LYS A 180 -11.67 -12.86 2.14
C LYS A 180 -12.14 -13.88 1.12
N GLU A 181 -11.21 -14.73 0.73
CA GLU A 181 -11.57 -15.97 0.08
C GLU A 181 -12.38 -16.84 1.05
N GLN A 182 -13.44 -17.44 0.53
CA GLN A 182 -14.17 -18.43 1.28
C GLN A 182 -13.25 -19.63 1.44
N THR A 183 -12.76 -19.85 2.66
CA THR A 183 -12.10 -21.10 3.01
C THR A 183 -13.14 -22.20 2.83
N ALA A 184 -12.94 -23.12 1.89
CA ALA A 184 -13.71 -24.34 1.86
C ALA A 184 -13.36 -25.12 3.14
N SER A 185 -14.33 -25.24 4.04
CA SER A 185 -14.26 -26.05 5.25
C SER A 185 -14.11 -27.54 4.93
#